data_AF-A0AAW4I1N9-F1
#
_entry.id   AF-A0AAW4I1N9-F1
#
_cell.length_a   1.000
_cell.length_b   1.000
_cell.length_c   1.000
_cell.angle_alpha   90.00
_cell.angle_beta   90.00
_cell.angle_gamma   90.00
#
_symmetry.space_group_name_H-M   'P 1'
#
loop_
_entity.id
_entity.type
_entity.pdbx_description
1 polymer ?
#
loop_
_entity_poly.entity_id
_entity_poly.type
_entity_poly.pdbx_seq_one_letter_code
_entity_poly.pdbx_strand_id
1 'polypeptide(L)'
;MTADHYAALGLAANASLADIKKAFRQKASFYHPDRNDAPDAAQRFQAVQKAYEVLSDDTARQAYDDNRRRNLLDDPLHTAQEIWQAYSTRILTTTTP
;
A
#
# COMPACT_ATOMS: atom_id res chain seq x y z
N MET A 1 -0.39 11.06 2.19
CA MET A 1 -0.66 9.62 2.13
C MET A 1 0.51 8.98 1.41
N THR A 2 1.38 8.31 2.15
CA THR A 2 2.53 7.58 1.60
C THR A 2 2.01 6.46 0.69
N ALA A 3 2.25 6.58 -0.61
CA ALA A 3 1.77 5.63 -1.61
C ALA A 3 2.57 4.32 -1.52
N ASP A 4 2.11 3.38 -0.68
CA ASP A 4 2.71 2.04 -0.58
C ASP A 4 2.41 1.24 -1.86
N HIS A 5 3.46 0.72 -2.51
CA HIS A 5 3.34 -0.05 -3.75
C HIS A 5 2.55 -1.34 -3.54
N TYR A 6 2.69 -1.98 -2.38
CA TYR A 6 1.91 -3.16 -2.02
C TYR A 6 0.43 -2.79 -1.84
N ALA A 7 0.14 -1.66 -1.20
CA ALA A 7 -1.23 -1.19 -1.03
C ALA A 7 -1.90 -0.84 -2.37
N ALA A 8 -1.16 -0.24 -3.31
CA ALA A 8 -1.65 0.02 -4.67
C ALA A 8 -2.07 -1.27 -5.39
N LEU A 9 -1.32 -2.37 -5.16
CA LEU A 9 -1.64 -3.71 -5.65
C LEU A 9 -2.61 -4.48 -4.76
N GLY A 10 -2.97 -3.97 -3.58
CA GLY A 10 -3.83 -4.66 -2.62
C GLY A 10 -3.19 -5.94 -2.07
N LEU A 11 -1.88 -5.94 -1.91
CA LEU A 11 -1.07 -7.05 -1.46
C LEU A 11 -0.40 -6.73 -0.12
N ALA A 12 0.02 -7.77 0.60
CA ALA A 12 0.92 -7.63 1.73
C ALA A 12 2.39 -7.62 1.27
N ALA A 13 3.29 -7.07 2.09
CA ALA A 13 4.72 -6.99 1.77
C ALA A 13 5.40 -8.35 1.54
N ASN A 14 4.83 -9.42 2.10
CA ASN A 14 5.29 -10.80 1.90
C ASN A 14 4.78 -11.45 0.60
N ALA A 15 4.07 -10.71 -0.26
CA ALA A 15 3.52 -11.25 -1.50
C ALA A 15 4.61 -11.76 -2.44
N SER A 16 4.33 -12.89 -3.09
CA SER A 16 5.26 -13.46 -4.07
C SER A 16 5.26 -12.65 -5.37
N LEU A 17 6.28 -12.82 -6.19
CA LEU A 17 6.31 -12.23 -7.54
C LEU A 17 5.11 -12.69 -8.39
N ALA A 18 4.61 -13.91 -8.18
CA ALA A 18 3.43 -14.42 -8.85
C ALA A 18 2.16 -13.65 -8.44
N ASP A 19 2.02 -13.33 -7.14
CA ASP A 19 0.91 -12.54 -6.62
C ASP A 19 0.95 -11.10 -7.15
N ILE A 20 2.14 -10.49 -7.17
CA ILE A 20 2.37 -9.15 -7.73
C ILE A 20 1.94 -9.09 -9.19
N LYS A 21 2.39 -10.06 -10.01
CA LYS A 21 2.02 -10.16 -11.42
C LYS A 21 0.51 -10.38 -11.60
N LYS A 22 -0.11 -11.19 -10.75
CA LYS A 22 -1.55 -11.46 -10.80
C LYS A 22 -2.36 -10.21 -10.46
N ALA A 23 -2.03 -9.54 -9.36
CA ALA A 23 -2.70 -8.34 -8.91
C ALA A 23 -2.57 -7.20 -9.92
N PHE A 24 -1.39 -7.02 -10.52
CA PHE A 24 -1.17 -6.04 -11.58
C PHE A 24 -2.11 -6.27 -12.76
N ARG A 25 -2.18 -7.49 -13.31
CA ARG A 25 -3.07 -7.81 -14.44
C ARG A 25 -4.54 -7.53 -14.12
N GLN A 26 -4.98 -7.90 -12.93
CA GLN A 26 -6.36 -7.68 -12.49
C GLN A 26 -6.68 -6.18 -12.37
N LYS A 27 -5.82 -5.41 -11.71
CA LYS A 27 -6.04 -3.98 -11.51
C LYS A 27 -5.84 -3.15 -12.77
N ALA A 28 -4.87 -3.51 -13.63
CA ALA A 28 -4.67 -2.83 -14.91
C ALA A 28 -5.89 -2.99 -15.82
N SER A 29 -6.52 -4.17 -15.84
CA SER A 29 -7.78 -4.39 -16.56
C SER A 29 -8.94 -3.61 -15.95
N PHE A 30 -8.99 -3.51 -14.61
CA PHE A 30 -10.05 -2.81 -13.89
C PHE A 30 -9.98 -1.28 -14.01
N TYR A 31 -8.77 -0.71 -14.08
CA TYR A 31 -8.54 0.74 -14.20
C TYR A 31 -8.19 1.19 -15.63
N HIS A 32 -8.34 0.31 -16.63
CA HIS A 32 -8.01 0.66 -18.02
C HIS A 32 -8.90 1.82 -18.51
N PRO A 33 -8.34 2.86 -19.15
CA PRO A 33 -9.10 4.02 -19.60
C PRO A 33 -10.23 3.65 -20.57
N ASP A 34 -10.04 2.63 -21.42
CA ASP A 34 -11.11 2.17 -22.34
C ASP A 34 -12.31 1.50 -21.66
N ARG A 35 -12.21 1.14 -20.37
CA ARG A 35 -13.24 0.36 -19.67
C ARG A 35 -13.71 1.03 -18.37
N ASN A 36 -13.07 2.10 -17.95
CA ASN A 36 -13.32 2.76 -16.68
C ASN A 36 -13.20 4.28 -16.82
N ASP A 37 -14.36 4.93 -16.84
CA ASP A 37 -14.50 6.37 -17.01
C ASP A 37 -14.46 7.14 -15.68
N ALA A 38 -14.16 6.45 -14.57
CA ALA A 38 -14.09 7.09 -13.26
C ALA A 38 -12.97 8.15 -13.24
N PRO A 39 -13.19 9.31 -12.62
CA PRO A 39 -12.22 10.40 -12.60
C PRO A 39 -10.89 10.02 -11.92
N ASP A 40 -10.89 9.00 -11.06
CA ASP A 40 -9.71 8.48 -10.38
C ASP A 40 -9.08 7.25 -11.08
N ALA A 41 -9.68 6.72 -12.16
CA ALA A 41 -9.19 5.53 -12.85
C ALA A 41 -7.77 5.73 -13.38
N ALA A 42 -7.49 6.86 -14.03
CA ALA A 42 -6.17 7.19 -14.55
C ALA A 42 -5.11 7.28 -13.42
N GLN A 43 -5.45 7.90 -12.29
CA GLN A 43 -4.55 8.01 -11.15
C GLN A 43 -4.27 6.64 -10.53
N ARG A 44 -5.28 5.80 -10.37
CA ARG A 44 -5.14 4.43 -9.84
C ARG A 44 -4.36 3.53 -10.80
N PHE A 45 -4.58 3.67 -12.10
CA PHE A 45 -3.83 2.96 -13.12
C PHE A 45 -2.35 3.29 -13.07
N GLN A 46 -2.00 4.59 -12.99
CA GLN A 46 -0.62 5.04 -12.82
C GLN A 46 0.01 4.50 -11.52
N ALA A 47 -0.74 4.49 -10.41
CA ALA A 47 -0.26 3.94 -9.14
C ALA A 47 0.05 2.43 -9.25
N VAL A 48 -0.82 1.68 -9.93
CA VAL A 48 -0.65 0.24 -10.19
C VAL A 48 0.53 -0.03 -11.11
N GLN A 49 0.76 0.79 -12.14
CA GLN A 49 1.92 0.69 -13.02
C GLN A 49 3.22 0.92 -12.26
N LYS A 50 3.32 2.02 -11.49
CA LYS A 50 4.51 2.34 -10.69
C LYS A 50 4.81 1.25 -9.66
N ALA A 51 3.77 0.72 -9.01
CA ALA A 51 3.94 -0.38 -8.07
C ALA A 51 4.51 -1.63 -8.75
N TYR A 52 4.01 -1.98 -9.94
CA TYR A 52 4.53 -3.12 -10.68
C TYR A 52 5.97 -2.92 -11.17
N GLU A 53 6.31 -1.74 -11.66
CA GLU A 53 7.67 -1.40 -12.10
C GLU A 53 8.70 -1.64 -11.00
N VAL A 54 8.39 -1.23 -9.77
CA VAL A 54 9.28 -1.43 -8.61
C VAL A 54 9.24 -2.86 -8.07
N LEU A 55 8.05 -3.45 -7.91
CA LEU A 55 7.89 -4.73 -7.21
C LEU A 55 8.12 -5.97 -8.09
N SER A 56 8.13 -5.80 -9.42
CA SER A 56 8.35 -6.92 -10.35
C SER A 56 9.81 -7.21 -10.65
N ASP A 57 10.70 -6.24 -10.41
CA ASP A 57 12.15 -6.40 -10.47
C ASP A 57 12.69 -6.69 -9.07
N ASP A 58 13.47 -7.77 -8.94
CA ASP A 58 13.95 -8.24 -7.64
C ASP A 58 14.91 -7.24 -6.98
N THR A 59 15.77 -6.58 -7.79
CA THR A 59 16.75 -5.61 -7.30
C THR A 59 16.06 -4.32 -6.85
N ALA A 60 15.13 -3.81 -7.65
CA ALA A 60 14.35 -2.62 -7.32
C ALA A 60 13.43 -2.87 -6.11
N ARG A 61 12.81 -4.05 -6.02
CA ARG A 61 12.02 -4.48 -4.87
C ARG A 61 12.88 -4.53 -3.61
N GLN A 62 14.06 -5.13 -3.67
CA GLN A 62 14.95 -5.21 -2.52
C GLN A 62 15.39 -3.82 -2.05
N ALA A 63 15.77 -2.94 -2.97
CA ALA A 63 16.12 -1.56 -2.65
C ALA A 63 14.93 -0.80 -2.04
N TYR A 64 13.72 -1.00 -2.58
CA TYR A 64 12.49 -0.43 -2.03
C TYR A 64 12.19 -0.96 -0.63
N ASP A 65 12.27 -2.28 -0.42
CA ASP A 65 12.01 -2.93 0.86
C ASP A 65 13.05 -2.52 1.92
N ASP A 66 14.32 -2.35 1.53
CA ASP A 66 15.36 -1.84 2.42
C ASP A 66 15.16 -0.37 2.75
N ASN A 67 14.77 0.48 1.79
CA ASN A 67 14.39 1.87 2.06
C ASN A 67 13.16 1.93 2.96
N ARG A 68 12.14 1.12 2.68
CA ARG A 68 10.90 1.01 3.46
C ARG A 68 11.19 0.55 4.88
N ARG A 69 12.11 -0.40 5.08
CA ARG A 69 12.54 -0.89 6.40
C ARG A 69 13.36 0.16 7.15
N ARG A 70 14.21 0.92 6.46
CA ARG A 70 14.99 2.02 7.04
C ARG A 70 14.11 3.22 7.40
N ASN A 71 13.20 3.60 6.51
CA ASN A 71 12.23 4.68 6.71
C ASN A 71 11.05 4.27 7.60
N LEU A 72 10.94 2.98 8.00
CA LEU A 72 10.02 2.55 9.07
C LEU A 72 10.41 3.14 10.45
N LEU A 73 11.55 3.83 10.55
CA LEU A 73 11.92 4.68 11.68
C LEU A 73 11.44 6.14 11.51
N ASP A 74 10.81 6.51 10.38
CA ASP A 74 10.49 7.89 9.99
C ASP A 74 9.01 8.10 9.59
N ASP A 75 8.04 7.42 10.22
CA ASP A 75 6.64 7.91 10.24
C ASP A 75 6.12 8.11 11.68
N PRO A 76 6.56 9.20 12.34
CA PRO A 76 6.18 9.51 13.72
C PRO A 76 4.70 9.85 13.88
N LEU A 77 4.01 10.30 12.82
CA LEU A 77 2.60 10.70 12.92
C LEU A 77 1.65 9.51 12.80
N HIS A 78 1.91 8.56 11.92
CA HIS A 78 1.09 7.33 11.84
C HIS A 78 1.24 6.50 13.11
N THR A 79 2.48 6.35 13.59
CA THR A 79 2.77 5.66 14.84
C THR A 79 2.13 6.38 16.04
N ALA A 80 2.20 7.72 16.11
CA ALA A 80 1.50 8.48 17.16
C ALA A 80 -0.02 8.38 17.07
N GLN A 81 -0.60 8.34 15.86
CA GLN A 81 -2.04 8.13 15.67
C GLN A 81 -2.46 6.73 16.13
N GLU A 82 -1.73 5.68 15.77
CA GLU A 82 -2.02 4.31 16.21
C GLU A 82 -1.88 4.15 17.72
N ILE A 83 -0.82 4.70 18.33
CA ILE A 83 -0.62 4.67 19.79
C ILE A 83 -1.72 5.45 20.51
N TRP A 84 -2.13 6.61 19.99
CA TRP A 84 -3.20 7.41 20.59
C TRP A 84 -4.58 6.73 20.46
N GLN A 85 -4.87 6.10 19.32
CA GLN A 85 -6.09 5.32 19.11
C GLN A 85 -6.13 4.07 20.01
N ALA A 86 -5.00 3.39 20.20
CA ALA A 86 -4.89 2.24 21.09
C ALA A 86 -5.06 2.64 22.57
N TYR A 87 -4.51 3.78 22.98
CA TYR A 87 -4.69 4.34 24.32
C TYR A 87 -6.15 4.78 24.56
N SER A 88 -6.77 5.50 23.61
CA SER A 88 -8.13 6.00 23.72
C SER A 88 -9.18 4.88 23.79
N THR A 89 -8.99 3.82 23.00
CA THR A 89 -9.89 2.65 23.00
C THR A 89 -9.84 1.89 24.33
N ARG A 90 -8.65 1.83 24.95
CA ARG A 90 -8.46 1.12 26.22
C ARG A 90 -9.01 1.87 27.43
N ILE A 91 -9.08 3.20 27.39
CA ILE A 91 -9.69 4.02 28.47
C ILE A 91 -11.22 4.15 28.35
N LEU A 92 -11.78 4.01 27.15
CA LEU A 92 -13.24 4.09 26.91
C LEU A 92 -13.96 2.77 27.16
N THR A 93 -13.28 1.63 27.10
CA THR A 93 -13.87 0.29 27.34
C THR A 93 -13.84 -0.14 28.81
N THR A 94 -13.07 0.53 29.67
CA THR A 94 -13.06 0.33 31.12
C THR A 94 -14.05 1.23 31.88
N THR A 95 -14.76 2.11 31.16
CA THR A 95 -15.76 3.02 31.73
C THR A 95 -17.10 2.88 31.01
N THR A 96 -17.62 1.67 30.94
CA THR A 96 -19.05 1.45 30.68
C THR A 96 -19.56 0.47 31.73
N PRO A 97 -20.42 0.89 32.67
CA PRO A 97 -21.08 -0.01 33.62
C PRO A 97 -22.09 -0.94 32.94
#